data_AF-A0A257RQH1-F1
#
_entry.id   AF-A0A257RQH1-F1
#
_cell.length_a   1.000
_cell.length_b   1.000
_cell.length_c   1.000
_cell.angle_alpha   90.00
_cell.angle_beta   90.00
_cell.angle_gamma   90.00
#
_symmetry.space_group_name_H-M   'P 1'
#
loop_
_entity.id
_entity.type
_entity.pdbx_description
1 polymer ?
#
loop_
_entity_poly.entity_id
_entity_poly.type
_entity_poly.pdbx_seq_one_letter_code
_entity_poly.pdbx_strand_id
1 'polypeptide(L)' 'MIFDLTALPPLDQYKLLASTVVPRPIAWVVTMSPEGRLNAAPFSFFNVFGAGPPVLCIGIGAR' A
#
# COMPACT_ATOMS: atom_id res chain seq x y z
N MET A 1 17.50 18.36 3.16
CA MET A 1 18.05 17.43 2.14
C MET A 1 17.05 17.34 1.01
N ILE A 2 17.52 17.33 -0.24
CA ILE A 2 16.67 17.13 -1.43
C ILE A 2 17.01 15.74 -1.97
N PHE A 3 16.00 14.90 -2.19
CA PHE A 3 16.17 13.56 -2.76
C PHE A 3 15.63 13.57 -4.19
N ASP A 4 16.45 13.16 -5.16
CA ASP A 4 15.98 12.83 -6.50
C ASP A 4 15.52 11.38 -6.52
N LEU A 5 14.20 11.17 -6.49
CA LEU A 5 13.62 9.83 -6.48
C LEU A 5 13.95 9.04 -7.75
N THR A 6 14.23 9.71 -8.88
CA THR A 6 14.52 9.03 -10.15
C THR A 6 15.94 8.43 -10.18
N ALA A 7 16.84 8.95 -9.35
CA ALA A 7 18.22 8.49 -9.22
C ALA A 7 18.43 7.46 -8.10
N LEU A 8 17.42 7.22 -7.24
CA LEU A 8 17.53 6.29 -6.12
C LEU A 8 17.23 4.84 -6.56
N PRO A 9 17.90 3.83 -5.97
CA PRO A 9 17.50 2.44 -6.12
C PRO A 9 16.06 2.21 -5.63
N PRO A 10 15.27 1.30 -6.25
CA PRO A 10 13.85 1.11 -5.90
C PRO A 10 13.59 0.82 -4.42
N LEU A 11 14.47 0.04 -3.78
CA LEU A 11 14.35 -0.28 -2.35
C LEU A 11 14.48 0.96 -1.47
N ASP A 12 15.35 1.90 -1.83
CA ASP A 12 15.58 3.10 -1.04
C ASP A 12 14.48 4.14 -1.29
N GLN A 13 13.91 4.20 -2.51
CA GLN A 13 12.66 4.93 -2.76
C GLN A 13 11.53 4.42 -1.85
N TYR A 14 11.34 3.09 -1.79
CA TYR A 14 10.34 2.47 -0.93
C TYR A 14 10.57 2.81 0.55
N LYS A 15 11.79 2.64 1.06
CA LYS A 15 12.13 2.96 2.46
C LYS A 15 11.87 4.42 2.78
N LEU A 16 12.23 5.34 1.88
CA LEU A 16 12.01 6.76 2.08
C LEU A 16 10.51 7.06 2.18
N LEU A 17 9.69 6.57 1.25
CA LEU A 17 8.23 6.76 1.30
C LEU A 17 7.60 6.10 2.54
N ALA A 18 7.98 4.85 2.85
CA ALA A 18 7.42 4.09 3.97
C ALA A 18 7.83 4.62 5.35
N SER A 19 8.92 5.39 5.46
CA SER A 19 9.36 6.01 6.71
C SER A 19 8.86 7.45 6.89
N THR A 20 8.60 8.17 5.79
CA THR A 20 8.21 9.58 5.84
C THR A 20 6.70 9.81 5.77
N VAL A 21 5.95 8.98 5.02
CA VAL A 21 4.49 9.06 4.97
C VAL A 21 3.92 8.25 6.12
N VAL A 22 3.75 8.92 7.28
CA VAL A 22 3.27 8.35 8.54
C VAL A 22 2.40 9.35 9.31
N PRO A 23 1.47 8.90 10.18
CA PRO A 23 1.04 7.51 10.40
C PRO A 23 0.25 6.98 9.20
N ARG A 24 0.26 5.66 9.00
CA ARG A 24 -0.54 5.02 7.94
C ARG A 24 -1.62 4.14 8.54
N PRO A 25 -2.89 4.28 8.12
CA PRO A 25 -3.92 3.32 8.48
C PRO A 25 -3.56 1.95 7.86
N ILE A 26 -3.95 0.88 8.54
CA ILE A 26 -3.69 -0.49 8.10
C ILE A 26 -5.03 -1.11 7.68
N ALA A 27 -5.15 -1.47 6.41
CA ALA A 27 -6.25 -2.28 5.92
C ALA A 27 -5.93 -3.77 6.09
N TRP A 28 -6.75 -4.49 6.84
CA TRP A 28 -6.76 -5.96 6.83
C TRP A 28 -7.66 -6.43 5.70
N VAL A 29 -7.05 -6.94 4.63
CA VAL A 29 -7.77 -7.41 3.44
C VAL A 29 -7.93 -8.91 3.52
N VAL A 30 -9.18 -9.38 3.50
CA VAL A 30 -9.53 -10.79 3.43
C VAL A 30 -9.95 -11.13 2.01
N THR A 31 -9.41 -12.21 1.46
CA THR A 31 -9.76 -12.74 0.14
C THR A 31 -10.05 -14.23 0.23
N MET A 32 -10.70 -14.78 -0.79
CA MET A 32 -10.98 -16.20 -0.91
C MET A 32 -10.51 -16.70 -2.27
N SER A 33 -9.80 -17.82 -2.32
CA SER A 33 -9.40 -18.45 -3.57
C SER A 33 -10.59 -19.13 -4.25
N PRO A 34 -10.47 -19.49 -5.55
CA PRO A 34 -11.50 -20.26 -6.24
C PRO A 34 -11.85 -21.60 -5.56
N GLU A 35 -10.90 -22.20 -4.84
CA GLU A 35 -11.08 -23.44 -4.07
C GLU A 35 -11.69 -23.22 -2.67
N GLY A 36 -12.12 -21.98 -2.37
CA GLY A 36 -12.74 -21.62 -1.09
C GLY A 36 -11.75 -21.37 0.06
N ARG A 37 -10.43 -21.31 -0.20
CA ARG A 37 -9.44 -21.04 0.85
C ARG A 37 -9.36 -19.55 1.17
N LEU A 38 -9.53 -19.21 2.44
CA LEU A 38 -9.40 -17.83 2.93
C LEU A 38 -7.92 -17.41 3.06
N ASN A 39 -7.67 -16.13 2.77
CA ASN A 39 -6.40 -15.44 2.98
C ASN A 39 -6.67 -14.10 3.67
N ALA A 40 -5.78 -13.68 4.57
CA ALA A 40 -5.84 -12.38 5.21
C ALA A 40 -4.43 -11.75 5.24
N ALA A 41 -4.31 -10.49 4.81
CA ALA A 41 -3.03 -9.78 4.82
C ALA A 41 -3.21 -8.30 5.18
N PRO A 42 -2.29 -7.70 5.96
CA PRO A 42 -2.32 -6.29 6.28
C PRO A 42 -1.61 -5.44 5.21
N PHE A 43 -2.21 -4.31 4.84
CA PHE A 43 -1.64 -3.33 3.90
C PHE A 43 -1.64 -1.94 4.51
N SER A 44 -0.46 -1.32 4.61
CA SER A 44 -0.32 0.05 5.11
C SER A 44 -0.28 1.11 4.00
N PHE A 45 -0.18 0.72 2.72
CA PHE A 45 -0.34 1.66 1.60
C PHE A 45 -1.82 1.74 1.24
N PHE A 46 -2.61 2.29 2.17
CA PHE A 46 -4.06 2.32 2.13
C PHE A 46 -4.59 3.73 2.41
N ASN A 47 -5.59 4.17 1.64
CA ASN A 47 -6.34 5.40 1.95
C ASN A 47 -7.72 5.44 1.28
N VAL A 48 -8.56 6.39 1.71
CA VAL A 48 -9.78 6.82 1.01
C VAL A 48 -9.39 7.69 -0.18
N PHE A 49 -9.98 7.42 -1.35
CA PHE A 49 -9.71 8.14 -2.59
C PHE A 49 -10.88 9.00 -3.05
N GLY A 50 -12.12 8.57 -2.77
CA GLY A 50 -13.32 9.31 -3.12
C GLY A 50 -14.49 8.96 -2.22
N ALA A 51 -15.42 9.90 -2.05
CA ALA A 51 -16.65 9.71 -1.28
C ALA A 51 -17.92 9.56 -2.16
N GLY A 52 -17.86 9.99 -3.43
CA GLY A 52 -18.98 9.93 -4.38
C GLY A 52 -18.51 9.70 -5.82
N PRO A 53 -18.45 8.44 -6.30
CA PRO A 53 -18.70 7.20 -5.55
C PRO A 53 -17.64 6.94 -4.47
N PRO A 54 -17.94 6.13 -3.45
CA PRO A 54 -16.96 5.75 -2.44
C PRO A 54 -15.88 4.86 -3.07
N VAL A 55 -14.63 5.31 -3.01
CA VAL A 55 -13.47 4.61 -3.58
C VAL A 55 -12.34 4.57 -2.55
N LEU A 56 -11.75 3.38 -2.40
CA LEU A 56 -10.56 3.14 -1.59
C LEU A 56 -9.42 2.68 -2.49
N CYS A 57 -8.18 2.98 -2.12
CA CYS A 57 -6.99 2.49 -2.81
C CYS A 57 -6.10 1.69 -1.87
N ILE A 58 -5.59 0.57 -2.37
CA ILE A 58 -4.64 -0.30 -1.67
C ILE A 58 -3.47 -0.59 -2.62
N GLY A 59 -2.26 -0.22 -2.22
CA GLY A 59 -1.03 -0.56 -2.94
C GLY A 59 -0.60 -1.99 -2.64
N ILE A 60 -0.65 -2.86 -3.64
CA ILE A 60 -0.25 -4.27 -3.56
C ILE A 60 1.08 -4.43 -4.30
N GLY A 61 2.10 -4.98 -3.63
CA GLY A 61 3.39 -5.26 -4.25
C GLY A 61 3.27 -6.36 -5.31
N ALA A 62 4.03 -6.21 -6.40
CA ALA A 62 4.20 -7.30 -7.37
C ALA A 62 4.95 -8.46 -6.69
N ARG A 63 4.52 -9.70 -6.97
CA ARG A 63 5.28 -10.92 -6.65
C ARG A 63 6.30 -11.19 -7.73
#